data_AF-A0A3C0C2T2-F1
#
_entry.id   AF-A0A3C0C2T2-F1
#
_cell.length_a   1.000
_cell.length_b   1.000
_cell.length_c   1.000
_cell.angle_alpha   90.00
_cell.angle_beta   90.00
_cell.angle_gamma   90.00
#
_symmetry.space_group_name_H-M   'P 1'
#
loop_
_entity.id
_entity.type
_entity.pdbx_description
1 polymer ?
#
loop_
_entity_poly.entity_id
_entity_poly.type
_entity_poly.pdbx_seq_one_letter_code
_entity_poly.pdbx_strand_id
1 'polypeptide(L)'
;SIELYSDPHEKMMMQTAAVVESEFYGDLNRIEEVVEFAARMGYKKLGLAFCVGLQEEAAKIADYLSDFFDIEAVCCKVCGIPKSDMGAPTSDRVGPVSCNPIEQARMLEEKNTDLNLVVGLCVGHDALFIKHSHTYVVPLAVKDRVLGHNPLAAVYCSAVNKRMKKRAESRESKKDS
;
A
#
# COMPACT_ATOMS: atom_id res chain seq x y z
N SER A 1 -14.95 -20.15 6.09
CA SER A 1 -14.96 -21.58 5.74
C SER A 1 -14.44 -21.75 4.32
N ILE A 2 -14.07 -22.97 3.89
CA ILE A 2 -13.49 -23.21 2.55
C ILE A 2 -14.44 -22.77 1.43
N GLU A 3 -15.75 -22.85 1.65
CA GLU A 3 -16.74 -22.38 0.67
C GLU A 3 -16.82 -20.85 0.48
N LEU A 4 -16.00 -20.05 1.20
CA LEU A 4 -15.75 -18.65 0.84
C LEU A 4 -14.81 -18.48 -0.36
N TYR A 5 -14.01 -19.50 -0.71
CA TYR A 5 -13.11 -19.51 -1.87
C TYR A 5 -13.78 -20.23 -3.06
N SER A 6 -15.00 -19.82 -3.39
CA SER A 6 -15.76 -20.38 -4.51
C SER A 6 -15.28 -19.86 -5.87
N ASP A 7 -14.68 -18.67 -5.89
CA ASP A 7 -13.99 -18.13 -7.06
C ASP A 7 -12.71 -18.95 -7.33
N PRO A 8 -12.56 -19.54 -8.54
CA PRO A 8 -11.39 -20.34 -8.89
C PRO A 8 -10.07 -19.56 -8.81
N HIS A 9 -10.07 -18.27 -9.15
CA HIS A 9 -8.89 -17.41 -9.08
C HIS A 9 -8.52 -17.12 -7.62
N GLU A 10 -9.49 -16.84 -6.74
CA GLU A 10 -9.23 -16.68 -5.30
C GLU A 10 -8.70 -17.95 -4.66
N LYS A 11 -9.25 -19.10 -5.06
CA LYS A 11 -8.76 -20.40 -4.63
C LYS A 11 -7.33 -20.65 -5.09
N MET A 12 -7.00 -20.34 -6.35
CA MET A 12 -5.65 -20.45 -6.90
C MET A 12 -4.68 -19.51 -6.16
N MET A 13 -5.11 -18.28 -5.86
CA MET A 13 -4.34 -17.32 -5.07
C MET A 13 -4.01 -17.86 -3.69
N MET A 14 -5.00 -18.40 -2.97
CA MET A 14 -4.79 -18.99 -1.65
C MET A 14 -3.84 -20.20 -1.70
N GLN A 15 -3.99 -21.07 -2.70
CA GLN A 15 -3.11 -22.21 -2.89
C GLN A 15 -1.68 -21.77 -3.20
N THR A 16 -1.51 -20.81 -4.10
CA THR A 16 -0.20 -20.28 -4.49
C THR A 16 0.49 -19.62 -3.29
N ALA A 17 -0.22 -18.82 -2.50
CA ALA A 17 0.30 -18.23 -1.28
C ALA A 17 0.82 -19.30 -0.30
N ALA A 18 0.07 -20.38 -0.09
CA ALA A 18 0.48 -21.48 0.79
C ALA A 18 1.71 -22.24 0.28
N VAL A 19 1.85 -22.39 -1.05
CA VAL A 19 3.05 -23.01 -1.63
C VAL A 19 4.27 -22.11 -1.47
N VAL A 20 4.15 -20.80 -1.77
CA VAL A 20 5.24 -19.83 -1.57
C VAL A 20 5.68 -19.80 -0.11
N GLU A 21 4.72 -19.75 0.82
CA GLU A 21 5.01 -19.85 2.26
C GLU A 21 5.76 -21.16 2.57
N SER A 22 5.27 -22.30 2.09
CA SER A 22 5.88 -23.60 2.39
C SER A 22 7.30 -23.76 1.87
N GLU A 23 7.64 -23.13 0.75
CA GLU A 23 8.94 -23.29 0.09
C GLU A 23 9.97 -22.26 0.56
N PHE A 24 9.52 -21.06 0.96
CA PHE A 24 10.39 -19.91 1.18
C PHE A 24 10.23 -19.25 2.56
N TYR A 25 9.61 -19.96 3.52
CA TYR A 25 9.35 -19.43 4.85
C TYR A 25 10.61 -18.87 5.53
N GLY A 26 10.67 -17.55 5.66
CA GLY A 26 11.78 -16.85 6.33
C GLY A 26 13.02 -16.65 5.47
N ASP A 27 13.02 -17.13 4.22
CA ASP A 27 14.13 -17.00 3.29
C ASP A 27 13.99 -15.76 2.40
N LEU A 28 12.78 -15.50 1.91
CA LEU A 28 12.48 -14.37 1.02
C LEU A 28 11.97 -13.16 1.78
N ASN A 29 12.40 -11.97 1.38
CA ASN A 29 11.77 -10.74 1.81
C ASN A 29 10.48 -10.46 1.02
N ARG A 30 9.66 -9.51 1.50
CA ARG A 30 8.35 -9.20 0.93
C ARG A 30 8.34 -8.85 -0.56
N ILE A 31 9.38 -8.19 -1.07
CA ILE A 31 9.50 -7.84 -2.50
C ILE A 31 9.80 -9.11 -3.31
N GLU A 32 10.67 -9.99 -2.81
CA GLU A 32 10.97 -11.28 -3.43
C GLU A 32 9.76 -12.22 -3.40
N GLU A 33 8.99 -12.24 -2.30
CA GLU A 33 7.73 -12.99 -2.22
C GLU A 33 6.71 -12.51 -3.27
N VAL A 34 6.66 -11.20 -3.56
CA VAL A 34 5.80 -10.66 -4.64
C VAL A 34 6.22 -11.23 -5.99
N VAL A 35 7.53 -11.30 -6.27
CA VAL A 35 8.05 -11.89 -7.52
C VAL A 35 7.61 -13.35 -7.63
N GLU A 36 7.85 -14.16 -6.60
CA GLU A 36 7.54 -15.58 -6.63
C GLU A 36 6.03 -15.83 -6.75
N PHE A 37 5.24 -15.14 -5.94
CA PHE A 37 3.80 -15.25 -5.96
C PHE A 37 3.21 -14.83 -7.32
N ALA A 38 3.58 -13.65 -7.84
CA ALA A 38 3.04 -13.13 -9.09
C ALA A 38 3.47 -13.99 -10.29
N ALA A 39 4.70 -14.51 -10.30
CA ALA A 39 5.17 -15.41 -11.34
C ALA A 39 4.35 -16.72 -11.39
N ARG A 40 4.08 -17.33 -10.23
CA ARG A 40 3.25 -18.56 -10.13
C ARG A 40 1.78 -18.32 -10.47
N MET A 41 1.25 -17.14 -10.16
CA MET A 41 -0.07 -16.72 -10.61
C MET A 41 -0.14 -16.44 -12.13
N GLY A 42 1.00 -16.44 -12.82
CA GLY A 42 1.08 -16.16 -14.25
C GLY A 42 0.90 -14.69 -14.62
N TYR A 43 0.97 -13.78 -13.63
CA TYR A 43 0.85 -12.35 -13.84
C TYR A 43 1.99 -11.83 -14.72
N LYS A 44 1.67 -10.83 -15.55
CA LYS A 44 2.59 -10.23 -16.52
C LYS A 44 2.77 -8.75 -16.27
N LYS A 45 1.73 -8.07 -15.79
CA LYS A 45 1.75 -6.63 -15.58
C LYS A 45 1.37 -6.28 -14.15
N LEU A 46 2.25 -5.59 -13.43
CA LEU A 46 2.00 -5.14 -12.07
C LEU A 46 1.82 -3.62 -12.04
N GLY A 47 0.82 -3.17 -11.29
CA GLY A 47 0.63 -1.75 -11.00
C GLY A 47 1.35 -1.34 -9.74
N LEU A 48 1.94 -0.14 -9.74
CA LEU A 48 2.60 0.44 -8.57
C LEU A 48 1.99 1.80 -8.24
N ALA A 49 1.09 1.84 -7.26
CA ALA A 49 0.53 3.08 -6.75
C ALA A 49 1.38 3.59 -5.57
N PHE A 50 1.99 4.76 -5.72
CA PHE A 50 2.95 5.25 -4.73
C PHE A 50 2.75 6.71 -4.36
N CYS A 51 3.23 7.09 -3.17
CA CYS A 51 3.28 8.50 -2.78
C CYS A 51 4.55 9.17 -3.28
N VAL A 52 4.43 10.43 -3.73
CA VAL A 52 5.57 11.31 -4.03
C VAL A 52 6.64 11.36 -2.93
N GLY A 53 6.24 11.15 -1.67
CA GLY A 53 7.16 11.13 -0.54
C GLY A 53 7.97 9.86 -0.36
N LEU A 54 7.72 8.83 -1.17
CA LEU A 54 8.48 7.58 -1.26
C LEU A 54 8.86 7.33 -2.73
N GLN A 55 9.08 8.40 -3.52
CA GLN A 55 9.32 8.28 -4.96
C GLN A 55 10.62 7.53 -5.27
N GLU A 56 11.68 7.74 -4.46
CA GLU A 56 12.96 7.06 -4.65
C GLU A 56 12.86 5.57 -4.32
N GLU A 57 12.15 5.22 -3.25
CA GLU A 57 11.88 3.82 -2.88
C GLU A 57 11.03 3.14 -3.94
N ALA A 58 9.97 3.81 -4.42
CA ALA A 58 9.12 3.29 -5.48
C ALA A 58 9.90 3.08 -6.79
N ALA A 59 10.82 3.98 -7.14
CA ALA A 59 11.66 3.83 -8.32
C ALA A 59 12.59 2.60 -8.22
N LYS A 60 13.24 2.39 -7.06
CA LYS A 60 14.10 1.21 -6.84
C LYS A 60 13.31 -0.10 -6.85
N ILE A 61 12.10 -0.09 -6.28
CA ILE A 61 11.20 -1.25 -6.32
C ILE A 61 10.77 -1.53 -7.77
N ALA A 62 10.37 -0.50 -8.52
CA ALA A 62 9.96 -0.64 -9.92
C ALA A 62 11.11 -1.16 -10.80
N ASP A 63 12.32 -0.64 -10.61
CA ASP A 63 13.54 -1.07 -11.30
C ASP A 63 13.78 -2.57 -11.09
N TYR A 64 13.81 -3.03 -9.83
CA TYR A 64 13.96 -4.45 -9.51
C TYR A 64 12.83 -5.33 -10.07
N LEU A 65 11.57 -4.91 -9.94
CA LEU A 65 10.43 -5.69 -10.44
C LEU A 65 10.35 -5.74 -11.97
N SER A 66 10.93 -4.75 -12.66
CA SER A 66 10.92 -4.67 -14.12
C SER A 66 11.75 -5.76 -14.81
N ASP A 67 12.65 -6.41 -14.07
CA ASP A 67 13.37 -7.60 -14.55
C ASP A 67 12.43 -8.82 -14.73
N PHE A 68 11.23 -8.79 -14.14
CA PHE A 68 10.30 -9.94 -14.10
C PHE A 68 8.93 -9.64 -14.72
N PHE A 69 8.46 -8.38 -14.66
CA PHE A 69 7.11 -7.98 -15.05
C PHE A 69 7.11 -6.64 -15.81
N ASP A 70 6.03 -6.39 -16.56
CA ASP A 70 5.72 -5.04 -17.05
C ASP A 70 5.18 -4.18 -15.90
N ILE A 71 5.78 -3.01 -15.65
CA ILE A 71 5.47 -2.18 -14.47
C ILE A 71 4.81 -0.88 -14.89
N GLU A 72 3.59 -0.65 -14.40
CA GLU A 72 2.86 0.60 -14.56
C GLU A 72 2.82 1.36 -13.23
N ALA A 73 3.56 2.46 -13.12
CA ALA A 73 3.69 3.21 -11.88
C ALA A 73 2.88 4.52 -11.92
N VAL A 74 2.06 4.76 -10.89
CA VAL A 74 1.23 5.97 -10.77
C VAL A 74 1.51 6.69 -9.45
N CYS A 75 2.07 7.91 -9.56
CA CYS A 75 2.33 8.78 -8.41
C CYS A 75 1.03 9.46 -7.92
N CYS A 76 0.87 9.57 -6.60
CA CYS A 76 -0.29 10.16 -5.95
C CYS A 76 -0.59 11.63 -6.32
N LYS A 77 0.35 12.32 -6.97
CA LYS A 77 0.20 13.72 -7.38
C LYS A 77 -0.22 13.91 -8.83
N VAL A 78 -0.08 12.89 -9.68
CA VAL A 78 -0.50 12.97 -11.10
C VAL A 78 -2.01 13.25 -11.21
N CYS A 79 -2.80 12.81 -10.23
CA CYS A 79 -4.25 12.93 -10.20
C CYS A 79 -4.76 13.93 -9.15
N GLY A 80 -3.90 14.83 -8.67
CA GLY A 80 -4.21 15.63 -7.49
C GLY A 80 -5.46 16.51 -7.65
N ILE A 81 -6.33 16.51 -6.63
CA ILE A 81 -7.53 17.35 -6.60
C ILE A 81 -7.24 18.59 -5.72
N PRO A 82 -7.64 19.80 -6.13
CA PRO A 82 -7.64 20.97 -5.26
C PRO A 82 -8.40 20.68 -3.96
N LYS A 83 -7.79 20.99 -2.81
CA LYS A 83 -8.44 20.75 -1.52
C LYS A 83 -9.73 21.56 -1.33
N SER A 84 -9.84 22.71 -1.99
CA SER A 84 -11.07 23.51 -2.05
C SER A 84 -12.28 22.68 -2.49
N ASP A 85 -12.07 21.81 -3.48
CA ASP A 85 -13.14 21.05 -4.13
C ASP A 85 -13.67 19.93 -3.22
N MET A 86 -12.87 19.52 -2.23
CA MET A 86 -13.23 18.52 -1.22
C MET A 86 -13.57 19.12 0.14
N GLY A 87 -13.58 20.45 0.27
CA GLY A 87 -13.75 21.12 1.57
C GLY A 87 -12.64 20.77 2.58
N ALA A 88 -11.44 20.42 2.09
CA ALA A 88 -10.33 19.98 2.92
C ALA A 88 -9.41 21.14 3.34
N PRO A 89 -8.85 21.13 4.57
CA PRO A 89 -8.01 22.21 5.04
C PRO A 89 -6.59 22.20 4.43
N THR A 90 -6.03 23.39 4.26
CA THR A 90 -4.61 23.62 3.96
C THR A 90 -3.84 23.96 5.24
N SER A 91 -2.52 23.87 5.19
CA SER A 91 -1.64 24.40 6.25
C SER A 91 -0.25 24.67 5.68
N ASP A 92 0.60 25.37 6.44
CA ASP A 92 1.99 25.66 6.04
C ASP A 92 2.82 24.38 5.78
N ARG A 93 2.41 23.24 6.35
CA ARG A 93 3.07 21.95 6.18
C ARG A 93 2.51 21.13 5.02
N VAL A 94 1.33 21.50 4.50
CA VAL A 94 0.58 20.69 3.54
C VAL A 94 -0.08 21.58 2.49
N GLY A 95 0.44 21.51 1.26
CA GLY A 95 0.00 22.35 0.14
C GLY A 95 -1.47 22.21 -0.27
N PRO A 96 -1.90 22.99 -1.28
CA PRO A 96 -3.31 23.14 -1.66
C PRO A 96 -3.89 21.94 -2.43
N VAL A 97 -3.04 21.02 -2.89
CA VAL A 97 -3.45 19.86 -3.70
C VAL A 97 -3.44 18.59 -2.85
N SER A 98 -4.57 17.91 -2.79
CA SER A 98 -4.70 16.57 -2.21
C SER A 98 -4.28 15.49 -3.20
N CYS A 99 -4.05 14.27 -2.73
CA CYS A 99 -3.91 13.12 -3.60
C CYS A 99 -5.30 12.58 -3.97
N ASN A 100 -5.39 11.83 -5.08
CA ASN A 100 -6.61 11.18 -5.54
C ASN A 100 -6.38 9.67 -5.76
N PRO A 101 -6.53 8.86 -4.70
CA PRO A 101 -6.26 7.43 -4.77
C PRO A 101 -7.24 6.66 -5.67
N ILE A 102 -8.47 7.16 -5.83
CA ILE A 102 -9.47 6.52 -6.70
C ILE A 102 -9.05 6.68 -8.17
N GLU A 103 -8.55 7.86 -8.55
CA GLU A 103 -8.04 8.06 -9.90
C GLU A 103 -6.74 7.30 -10.16
N GLN A 104 -5.88 7.10 -9.13
CA GLN A 104 -4.73 6.20 -9.28
C GLN A 104 -5.17 4.77 -9.61
N ALA A 105 -6.22 4.27 -8.95
CA ALA A 105 -6.79 2.95 -9.24
C ALA A 105 -7.34 2.87 -10.68
N ARG A 106 -8.12 3.89 -11.09
CA ARG A 106 -8.68 3.99 -12.44
C ARG A 106 -7.60 4.02 -13.53
N MET A 107 -6.51 4.75 -13.31
CA MET A 107 -5.39 4.77 -14.27
C MET A 107 -4.72 3.40 -14.42
N LEU A 108 -4.60 2.61 -13.33
CA LEU A 108 -4.04 1.26 -13.41
C LEU A 108 -5.01 0.26 -14.06
N GLU A 109 -6.32 0.47 -13.88
CA GLU A 109 -7.36 -0.26 -14.61
C GLU A 109 -7.24 -0.03 -16.12
N GLU A 110 -7.06 1.21 -16.58
CA GLU A 110 -6.82 1.52 -18.00
C GLU A 110 -5.59 0.80 -18.58
N LYS A 111 -4.62 0.47 -17.73
CA LYS A 111 -3.41 -0.27 -18.12
C LYS A 111 -3.56 -1.78 -18.06
N ASN A 112 -4.69 -2.28 -17.54
CA ASN A 112 -5.01 -3.69 -17.37
C ASN A 112 -3.94 -4.43 -16.55
N THR A 113 -3.59 -3.90 -15.37
CA THR A 113 -2.66 -4.58 -14.46
C THR A 113 -3.33 -5.81 -13.83
N ASP A 114 -2.53 -6.85 -13.57
CA ASP A 114 -2.99 -8.12 -13.01
C ASP A 114 -3.04 -8.08 -11.48
N LEU A 115 -2.10 -7.35 -10.85
CA LEU A 115 -2.01 -7.15 -9.41
C LEU A 115 -1.46 -5.74 -9.15
N ASN A 116 -2.01 -5.06 -8.13
CA ASN A 116 -1.58 -3.72 -7.75
C ASN A 116 -0.82 -3.73 -6.41
N LEU A 117 0.32 -3.03 -6.38
CA LEU A 117 1.15 -2.83 -5.21
C LEU A 117 0.99 -1.41 -4.71
N VAL A 118 0.86 -1.26 -3.39
CA VAL A 118 0.78 0.06 -2.74
C VAL A 118 2.07 0.37 -2.00
N VAL A 119 2.70 1.49 -2.35
CA VAL A 119 3.93 1.99 -1.74
C VAL A 119 3.68 3.34 -1.05
N GLY A 120 3.29 3.22 0.22
CA GLY A 120 3.19 4.30 1.18
C GLY A 120 2.22 5.40 0.76
N LEU A 121 0.94 5.11 0.54
CA LEU A 121 -0.07 6.18 0.52
C LEU A 121 -0.40 6.59 1.97
N CYS A 122 -1.30 7.56 2.11
CA CYS A 122 -1.79 7.94 3.44
C CYS A 122 -2.85 6.93 3.90
N VAL A 123 -3.06 6.76 5.21
CA VAL A 123 -3.99 5.77 5.80
C VAL A 123 -5.35 5.71 5.09
N GLY A 124 -6.03 6.86 4.94
CA GLY A 124 -7.33 6.90 4.24
C GLY A 124 -7.22 6.68 2.72
N HIS A 125 -6.08 7.02 2.13
CA HIS A 125 -5.84 6.82 0.70
C HIS A 125 -5.52 5.37 0.35
N ASP A 126 -4.82 4.63 1.23
CA ASP A 126 -4.63 3.19 1.08
C ASP A 126 -5.99 2.49 1.02
N ALA A 127 -6.87 2.78 1.99
CA ALA A 127 -8.20 2.17 2.05
C ALA A 127 -9.05 2.48 0.82
N LEU A 128 -9.03 3.72 0.33
CA LEU A 128 -9.75 4.11 -0.89
C LEU A 128 -9.17 3.41 -2.12
N PHE A 129 -7.84 3.39 -2.28
CA PHE A 129 -7.21 2.70 -3.41
C PHE A 129 -7.55 1.21 -3.41
N ILE A 130 -7.40 0.52 -2.27
CA ILE A 130 -7.71 -0.91 -2.13
C ILE A 130 -9.17 -1.19 -2.47
N LYS A 131 -10.10 -0.36 -1.99
CA LYS A 131 -11.53 -0.53 -2.26
C LYS A 131 -11.91 -0.33 -3.73
N HIS A 132 -11.22 0.57 -4.44
CA HIS A 132 -11.58 0.99 -5.79
C HIS A 132 -10.67 0.40 -6.89
N SER A 133 -9.64 -0.35 -6.53
CA SER A 133 -8.81 -1.10 -7.48
C SER A 133 -9.64 -2.15 -8.21
N HIS A 134 -9.45 -2.28 -9.52
CA HIS A 134 -10.13 -3.27 -10.37
C HIS A 134 -9.60 -4.70 -10.14
N THR A 135 -8.40 -4.82 -9.57
CA THR A 135 -7.76 -6.09 -9.21
C THR A 135 -7.29 -6.08 -7.74
N TYR A 136 -6.81 -7.23 -7.27
CA TYR A 136 -6.27 -7.41 -5.91
C TYR A 136 -5.11 -6.45 -5.62
N VAL A 137 -5.00 -6.07 -4.35
CA VAL A 137 -4.02 -5.10 -3.89
C VAL A 137 -3.18 -5.68 -2.76
N VAL A 138 -1.86 -5.56 -2.89
CA VAL A 138 -0.90 -5.89 -1.83
C VAL A 138 -0.23 -4.61 -1.34
N PRO A 139 -0.45 -4.21 -0.08
CA PRO A 139 0.35 -3.17 0.56
C PRO A 139 1.78 -3.66 0.71
N LEU A 140 2.70 -3.05 -0.05
CA LEU A 140 4.12 -3.41 -0.04
C LEU A 140 4.89 -2.61 1.01
N ALA A 141 4.60 -1.31 1.09
CA ALA A 141 5.16 -0.43 2.11
C ALA A 141 4.08 0.51 2.65
N VAL A 142 4.11 0.76 3.96
CA VAL A 142 3.17 1.66 4.64
C VAL A 142 3.85 2.98 4.98
N LYS A 143 3.10 4.09 4.89
CA LYS A 143 3.70 5.39 5.18
C LYS A 143 3.74 5.68 6.66
N ASP A 144 4.91 5.46 7.25
CA ASP A 144 5.27 6.02 8.56
C ASP A 144 6.51 6.93 8.45
N ARG A 145 6.30 8.24 8.34
CA ARG A 145 7.43 9.19 8.25
C ARG A 145 8.21 9.34 9.56
N VAL A 146 7.66 8.87 10.68
CA VAL A 146 8.28 9.01 12.00
C VAL A 146 9.18 7.82 12.31
N LEU A 147 8.79 6.63 11.88
CA LEU A 147 9.46 5.37 12.20
C LEU A 147 10.08 4.69 10.98
N GLY A 148 10.42 5.47 9.95
CA GLY A 148 11.11 4.94 8.75
C GLY A 148 10.30 3.89 8.02
N HIS A 149 9.00 4.14 7.84
CA HIS A 149 8.05 3.25 7.17
C HIS A 149 7.85 1.88 7.87
N ASN A 150 8.23 1.78 9.16
CA ASN A 150 8.05 0.59 10.00
C ASN A 150 7.13 0.88 11.21
N PRO A 151 5.80 0.78 11.07
CA PRO A 151 4.89 1.05 12.18
C PRO A 151 4.98 0.02 13.30
N LEU A 152 5.51 -1.19 13.06
CA LEU A 152 5.72 -2.16 14.14
C LEU A 152 6.74 -1.64 15.18
N ALA A 153 7.61 -0.69 14.80
CA ALA A 153 8.50 -0.02 15.74
C ALA A 153 7.73 0.69 16.88
N ALA A 154 6.49 1.11 16.64
CA ALA A 154 5.63 1.66 17.69
C ALA A 154 5.20 0.63 18.75
N VAL A 155 5.24 -0.66 18.40
CA VAL A 155 4.80 -1.76 19.25
C VAL A 155 5.98 -2.33 20.02
N TYR A 156 7.04 -2.74 19.33
CA TYR A 156 8.18 -3.39 19.97
C TYR A 156 9.14 -2.41 20.66
N CYS A 157 9.18 -1.13 20.27
CA CYS A 157 9.98 -0.14 20.99
C CYS A 157 9.20 0.41 22.19
N SER A 158 9.52 -0.08 23.40
CA SER A 158 8.83 0.29 24.63
C SER A 158 8.75 1.80 24.88
N ALA A 159 9.79 2.56 24.51
CA ALA A 159 9.82 4.02 24.64
C ALA A 159 8.83 4.71 23.69
N VAL A 160 8.73 4.26 22.43
CA VAL A 160 7.75 4.78 21.47
C VAL A 160 6.33 4.43 21.92
N ASN A 161 6.12 3.18 22.33
CA ASN A 161 4.83 2.68 22.80
C ASN A 161 4.30 3.48 24.00
N LYS A 162 5.14 3.70 25.02
CA LYS A 162 4.79 4.50 26.20
C LYS A 162 4.41 5.94 25.83
N ARG A 163 5.14 6.57 24.90
CA ARG A 163 4.78 7.92 24.40
C ARG A 163 3.43 7.93 23.69
N MET A 164 3.10 6.88 22.94
CA MET A 164 1.78 6.75 22.30
C MET A 164 0.66 6.59 23.32
N LYS A 165 0.83 5.73 24.32
CA LYS A 165 -0.17 5.55 25.41
C LYS A 165 -0.41 6.85 26.18
N LYS A 166 0.65 7.55 26.57
CA LYS A 166 0.52 8.86 27.25
C LYS A 166 -0.23 9.90 26.41
N ARG A 167 -0.03 9.91 25.09
CA ARG A 167 -0.79 10.78 24.17
C ARG A 167 -2.27 10.40 24.12
N ALA A 168 -2.60 9.10 24.20
CA ALA A 168 -3.98 8.63 24.23
C ALA A 168 -4.70 9.10 25.51
N GLU A 169 -4.09 8.91 26.69
CA GLU A 169 -4.62 9.40 27.98
C GLU A 169 -4.86 10.92 27.96
N SER A 170 -3.94 11.69 27.36
CA SER A 170 -4.08 13.14 27.23
C SER A 170 -5.20 13.59 26.27
N ARG A 171 -5.65 12.71 25.38
CA ARG A 171 -6.78 12.97 24.47
C ARG A 171 -8.12 12.69 25.13
N GLU A 172 -8.19 11.66 25.97
CA GLU A 172 -9.39 11.31 26.74
C GLU A 172 -9.73 12.40 27.75
N SER A 173 -8.74 12.84 28.54
CA SER A 173 -8.90 13.97 29.48
C SER A 173 -9.40 15.27 28.82
N LYS A 174 -9.09 15.52 27.54
CA LYS A 174 -9.58 16.68 26.79
C LYS A 174 -11.00 16.54 26.23
N LYS A 175 -11.55 15.31 26.16
CA LYS A 175 -12.94 15.08 25.76
C LYS A 175 -13.92 15.25 26.92
N ASP A 176 -13.43 15.06 28.14
CA ASP A 176 -14.21 15.20 29.38
C ASP A 176 -14.15 16.65 29.95
N SER A 177 -13.49 17.57 29.24
CA SER A 177 -13.37 19.01 29.56
C SER A 177 -14.20 19.85 28.59
#